data_AF-A0A7W0T5I3-F1
#
_entry.id   AF-A0A7W0T5I3-F1
#
_cell.length_a   1.000
_cell.length_b   1.000
_cell.length_c   1.000
_cell.angle_alpha   90.00
_cell.angle_beta   90.00
_cell.angle_gamma   90.00
#
_symmetry.space_group_name_H-M   'P 1'
#
loop_
_entity.id
_entity.type
_entity.pdbx_description
1 polymer ?
#
loop_
_entity_poly.entity_id
_entity_poly.type
_entity_poly.pdbx_seq_one_letter_code
_entity_poly.pdbx_strand_id
1 'polypeptide(L)'
;MGSGRTYLAAFAALRAIVDPDERRKVIRQGLAMLAQVADHEPAPLEGVAPDQLLHAVRLALEEGMLVDLDWLSPAAGAIALFELAQALPAGSERRELGRRVLTRLRDADRDTFVRLLIALARSSPKLLAPTSGGDALRARMGVVLAAPLTAPGAIGELALGLLAQPALAASWVEGPAMGSLPNRRLAARILAHGAREAVRRHDAGDRGGVSILARPGIRAALARLLGDREALVWRFAGIARGLLAHVDPVLADDIDRELRTTST
;
A
#
# COMPACT_ATOMS: atom_id res chain seq x y z
N MET A 1 -17.63 12.45 10.44
CA MET A 1 -17.48 12.91 9.03
C MET A 1 -17.11 14.42 8.91
N GLY A 2 -16.56 15.09 9.93
CA GLY A 2 -16.84 16.53 10.11
C GLY A 2 -15.71 17.57 10.02
N SER A 3 -14.48 17.24 9.57
CA SER A 3 -13.43 18.28 9.47
C SER A 3 -12.49 18.09 8.27
N GLY A 4 -12.07 16.86 7.98
CA GLY A 4 -11.14 16.60 6.87
C GLY A 4 -11.69 16.96 5.49
N ARG A 5 -12.94 16.56 5.20
CA ARG A 5 -13.61 16.94 3.95
C ARG A 5 -13.80 18.45 3.81
N THR A 6 -13.97 19.17 4.92
CA THR A 6 -14.07 20.63 4.92
C THR A 6 -12.77 21.28 4.46
N TYR A 7 -11.62 20.82 4.93
CA TYR A 7 -10.32 21.33 4.46
C TYR A 7 -10.04 20.97 3.01
N LEU A 8 -10.43 19.78 2.55
CA LEU A 8 -10.29 19.38 1.14
C LEU A 8 -11.21 20.21 0.23
N ALA A 9 -12.43 20.50 0.66
CA ALA A 9 -13.33 21.40 -0.04
C ALA A 9 -12.80 22.84 -0.07
N ALA A 10 -12.23 23.33 1.03
CA ALA A 10 -11.59 24.64 1.08
C ALA A 10 -10.37 24.72 0.14
N PHE A 11 -9.59 23.65 0.04
CA PHE A 11 -8.51 23.54 -0.94
C PHE A 11 -9.03 23.56 -2.39
N ALA A 12 -10.12 22.86 -2.70
CA ALA A 12 -10.72 22.93 -4.04
C ALA A 12 -11.28 24.33 -4.37
N ALA A 13 -11.66 25.11 -3.34
CA ALA A 13 -12.21 26.45 -3.46
C ALA A 13 -11.16 27.58 -3.39
N LEU A 14 -9.85 27.29 -3.52
CA LEU A 14 -8.77 28.29 -3.38
C LEU A 14 -8.95 29.56 -4.23
N ARG A 15 -9.63 29.47 -5.37
CA ARG A 15 -9.94 30.63 -6.23
C ARG A 15 -10.68 31.76 -5.50
N ALA A 16 -11.50 31.42 -4.51
CA ALA A 16 -12.29 32.40 -3.77
C ALA A 16 -11.45 33.20 -2.75
N ILE A 17 -10.23 32.77 -2.45
CA ILE A 17 -9.38 33.38 -1.43
C ILE A 17 -8.46 34.40 -2.09
N VAL A 18 -8.74 35.69 -1.84
CA VAL A 18 -8.00 36.81 -2.42
C VAL A 18 -6.66 37.01 -1.70
N ASP A 19 -6.63 36.88 -0.37
CA ASP A 19 -5.42 37.09 0.44
C ASP A 19 -4.37 35.98 0.20
N PRO A 20 -3.15 36.30 -0.26
CA PRO A 20 -2.09 35.32 -0.48
C PRO A 20 -1.67 34.57 0.79
N ASP A 21 -1.68 35.22 1.96
CA ASP A 21 -1.26 34.60 3.21
C ASP A 21 -2.29 33.57 3.70
N GLU A 22 -3.58 33.93 3.66
CA GLU A 22 -4.69 32.99 3.87
C GLU A 22 -4.65 31.83 2.87
N ARG A 23 -4.39 32.10 1.59
CA ARG A 23 -4.28 31.07 0.56
C ARG A 23 -3.20 30.05 0.87
N ARG A 24 -2.00 30.50 1.28
CA ARG A 24 -0.90 29.60 1.67
C ARG A 24 -1.26 28.76 2.91
N LYS A 25 -1.97 29.33 3.88
CA LYS A 25 -2.47 28.57 5.05
C LYS A 25 -3.44 27.46 4.62
N VAL A 26 -4.41 27.78 3.76
CA VAL A 26 -5.39 26.80 3.26
C VAL A 26 -4.71 25.72 2.43
N ILE A 27 -3.72 26.06 1.59
CA ILE A 27 -2.93 25.06 0.86
C ILE A 27 -2.23 24.10 1.83
N ARG A 28 -1.54 24.62 2.85
CA ARG A 28 -0.84 23.77 3.83
C ARG A 28 -1.80 22.84 4.57
N GLN A 29 -2.92 23.38 5.05
CA GLN A 29 -3.94 22.60 5.75
C GLN A 29 -4.58 21.55 4.84
N GLY A 30 -4.90 21.91 3.61
CA GLY A 30 -5.48 21.00 2.62
C GLY A 30 -4.55 19.84 2.30
N LEU A 31 -3.26 20.09 2.07
CA LEU A 31 -2.27 19.06 1.77
C LEU A 31 -1.99 18.15 2.98
N ALA A 32 -1.85 18.71 4.18
CA ALA A 32 -1.68 17.93 5.40
C ALA A 32 -2.90 17.02 5.66
N MET A 33 -4.10 17.57 5.47
CA MET A 33 -5.34 16.83 5.64
C MET A 33 -5.51 15.77 4.55
N LEU A 34 -5.14 16.06 3.31
CA LEU A 34 -5.16 15.09 2.21
C LEU A 34 -4.32 13.87 2.55
N ALA A 35 -3.08 14.08 3.01
CA ALA A 35 -2.22 12.98 3.44
C ALA A 35 -2.84 12.16 4.59
N GLN A 36 -3.44 12.83 5.57
CA GLN A 36 -4.08 12.16 6.71
C GLN A 36 -5.32 11.34 6.30
N VAL A 37 -6.16 11.87 5.41
CA VAL A 37 -7.36 11.17 4.92
C VAL A 37 -6.95 10.00 4.04
N ALA A 38 -5.94 10.17 3.17
CA ALA A 38 -5.43 9.12 2.27
C ALA A 38 -4.90 7.87 3.01
N ASP A 39 -4.44 8.02 4.25
CA ASP A 39 -4.01 6.88 5.07
C ASP A 39 -5.18 5.91 5.37
N HIS A 40 -6.41 6.43 5.47
CA HIS A 40 -7.58 5.68 5.95
C HIS A 40 -8.66 5.47 4.88
N GLU A 41 -8.83 6.41 3.96
CA GLU A 41 -9.88 6.39 2.94
C GLU A 41 -9.26 6.19 1.54
N PRO A 42 -9.71 5.18 0.77
CA PRO A 42 -9.33 5.10 -0.64
C PRO A 42 -9.94 6.28 -1.41
N ALA A 43 -9.20 6.83 -2.37
CA ALA A 43 -9.65 7.94 -3.22
C ALA A 43 -10.18 9.16 -2.41
N PRO A 44 -9.34 9.80 -1.58
CA PRO A 44 -9.74 10.88 -0.67
C PRO A 44 -10.33 12.12 -1.36
N LEU A 45 -10.12 12.28 -2.67
CA LEU A 45 -10.62 13.37 -3.50
C LEU A 45 -11.82 12.96 -4.37
N GLU A 46 -12.39 11.77 -4.15
CA GLU A 46 -13.61 11.34 -4.84
C GLU A 46 -14.75 12.33 -4.59
N GLY A 47 -15.44 12.72 -5.66
CA GLY A 47 -16.53 13.70 -5.62
C GLY A 47 -16.11 15.16 -5.69
N VAL A 48 -14.80 15.48 -5.65
CA VAL A 48 -14.31 16.85 -5.92
C VAL A 48 -14.33 17.11 -7.43
N ALA A 49 -14.86 18.26 -7.86
CA ALA A 49 -14.93 18.62 -9.27
C ALA A 49 -13.50 18.73 -9.88
N PRO A 50 -13.16 17.98 -10.94
CA PRO A 50 -11.80 17.97 -11.49
C PRO A 50 -11.27 19.33 -11.92
N ASP A 51 -12.13 20.20 -12.46
CA ASP A 51 -11.74 21.55 -12.89
C ASP A 51 -11.40 22.48 -11.72
N GLN A 52 -12.13 22.34 -10.60
CA GLN A 52 -11.83 23.08 -9.36
C GLN A 52 -10.49 22.64 -8.79
N LEU A 53 -10.26 21.32 -8.76
CA LEU A 53 -9.00 20.75 -8.29
C LEU A 53 -7.83 21.16 -9.19
N LEU A 54 -8.00 21.16 -10.51
CA LEU A 54 -6.98 21.61 -11.45
C LEU A 54 -6.59 23.07 -11.21
N HIS A 55 -7.57 23.94 -11.00
CA HIS A 55 -7.29 25.35 -10.70
C HIS A 55 -6.57 25.53 -9.37
N ALA A 56 -7.00 24.81 -8.33
CA ALA A 56 -6.33 24.80 -7.02
C ALA A 56 -4.87 24.34 -7.12
N VAL A 57 -4.60 23.28 -7.90
CA VAL A 57 -3.24 22.78 -8.13
C VAL A 57 -2.37 23.78 -8.89
N ARG A 58 -2.92 24.46 -9.91
CA ARG A 58 -2.18 25.51 -10.63
C ARG A 58 -1.75 26.63 -9.70
N LEU A 59 -2.68 27.15 -8.90
CA LEU A 59 -2.37 28.17 -7.90
C LEU A 59 -1.31 27.69 -6.90
N ALA A 60 -1.42 26.45 -6.42
CA ALA A 60 -0.43 25.89 -5.48
C ALA A 60 0.96 25.66 -6.13
N LEU A 61 1.03 25.41 -7.44
CA LEU A 61 2.29 25.36 -8.19
C LEU A 61 2.90 26.75 -8.37
N GLU A 62 2.08 27.74 -8.73
CA GLU A 62 2.49 29.14 -8.91
C GLU A 62 3.03 29.74 -7.61
N GLU A 63 2.40 29.45 -6.47
CA GLU A 63 2.84 29.85 -5.13
C GLU A 63 4.06 29.04 -4.62
N GLY A 64 4.57 28.07 -5.39
CA GLY A 64 5.70 27.22 -5.01
C GLY A 64 5.39 26.17 -3.93
N MET A 65 4.15 26.10 -3.47
CA MET A 65 3.72 25.28 -2.33
C MET A 65 3.73 23.77 -2.60
N LEU A 66 3.74 23.33 -3.86
CA LEU A 66 3.93 21.92 -4.23
C LEU A 66 5.39 21.58 -4.57
N VAL A 67 6.27 22.58 -4.62
CA VAL A 67 7.72 22.42 -4.88
C VAL A 67 8.42 22.10 -3.57
N ASP A 68 8.24 22.99 -2.60
CA ASP A 68 8.78 22.85 -1.25
C ASP A 68 7.71 22.26 -0.31
N LEU A 69 7.97 21.02 0.11
CA LEU A 69 7.13 20.30 1.06
C LEU A 69 7.90 19.96 2.34
N ASP A 70 8.96 20.69 2.67
CA ASP A 70 9.82 20.41 3.83
C ASP A 70 9.11 20.65 5.17
N TRP A 71 7.96 21.33 5.13
CA TRP A 71 7.05 21.52 6.25
C TRP A 71 6.11 20.31 6.49
N LEU A 72 6.09 19.32 5.60
CA LEU A 72 5.44 18.02 5.78
C LEU A 72 6.47 16.93 6.03
N SER A 73 6.05 15.83 6.67
CA SER A 73 6.86 14.61 6.63
C SER A 73 7.04 14.16 5.17
N PRO A 74 8.20 13.56 4.80
CA PRO A 74 8.45 13.09 3.44
C PRO A 74 7.35 12.18 2.90
N ALA A 75 6.83 11.28 3.74
CA ALA A 75 5.71 10.41 3.45
C ALA A 75 4.42 11.19 3.14
N ALA A 76 4.03 12.12 4.02
CA ALA A 76 2.81 12.91 3.83
C ALA A 76 2.88 13.75 2.55
N GLY A 77 4.03 14.39 2.28
CA GLY A 77 4.23 15.16 1.06
C GLY A 77 4.14 14.28 -0.20
N ALA A 78 4.72 13.08 -0.16
CA ALA A 78 4.65 12.15 -1.29
C ALA A 78 3.22 11.64 -1.56
N ILE A 79 2.49 11.29 -0.51
CA ILE A 79 1.09 10.82 -0.61
C ILE A 79 0.18 11.96 -1.10
N ALA A 80 0.30 13.17 -0.56
CA ALA A 80 -0.52 14.30 -1.01
C ALA A 80 -0.32 14.59 -2.51
N LEU A 81 0.94 14.59 -2.99
CA LEU A 81 1.22 14.76 -4.42
C LEU A 81 0.67 13.62 -5.27
N PHE A 82 0.76 12.39 -4.77
CA PHE A 82 0.22 11.21 -5.45
C PHE A 82 -1.30 11.30 -5.62
N GLU A 83 -2.03 11.58 -4.54
CA GLU A 83 -3.48 11.67 -4.57
C GLU A 83 -3.95 12.83 -5.46
N LEU A 84 -3.29 13.98 -5.41
CA LEU A 84 -3.54 15.08 -6.35
C LEU A 84 -3.30 14.64 -7.80
N ALA A 85 -2.16 14.00 -8.10
CA ALA A 85 -1.86 13.54 -9.45
C ALA A 85 -2.90 12.54 -9.98
N GLN A 86 -3.45 11.69 -9.11
CA GLN A 86 -4.44 10.69 -9.48
C GLN A 86 -5.83 11.28 -9.71
N ALA A 87 -6.20 12.32 -8.97
CA ALA A 87 -7.48 12.99 -9.10
C ALA A 87 -7.56 13.99 -10.27
N LEU A 88 -6.41 14.39 -10.85
CA LEU A 88 -6.38 15.34 -11.96
C LEU A 88 -6.68 14.69 -13.33
N PRO A 89 -7.30 15.44 -14.25
CA PRO A 89 -7.40 15.02 -15.65
C PRO A 89 -6.01 14.91 -16.30
N ALA A 90 -5.93 14.21 -17.43
CA ALA A 90 -4.68 14.12 -18.19
C ALA A 90 -4.23 15.51 -18.65
N GLY A 91 -3.01 15.92 -18.28
CA GLY A 91 -2.51 17.26 -18.53
C GLY A 91 -1.07 17.48 -18.05
N SER A 92 -0.56 18.69 -18.25
CA SER A 92 0.78 19.12 -17.81
C SER A 92 0.94 19.02 -16.29
N GLU A 93 -0.06 19.43 -15.54
CA GLU A 93 -0.08 19.50 -14.08
C GLU A 93 -0.01 18.08 -13.51
N ARG A 94 -0.85 17.18 -14.02
CA ARG A 94 -0.79 15.75 -13.67
C ARG A 94 0.58 15.14 -13.97
N ARG A 95 1.16 15.42 -15.14
CA ARG A 95 2.51 14.93 -15.50
C ARG A 95 3.58 15.47 -14.57
N GLU A 96 3.49 16.75 -14.20
CA GLU A 96 4.44 17.40 -13.31
C GLU A 96 4.36 16.83 -11.88
N LEU A 97 3.15 16.66 -11.34
CA LEU A 97 2.98 15.99 -10.04
C LEU A 97 3.45 14.54 -10.09
N GLY A 98 3.10 13.81 -11.16
CA GLY A 98 3.58 12.44 -11.39
C GLY A 98 5.10 12.34 -11.42
N ARG A 99 5.78 13.25 -12.11
CA ARG A 99 7.26 13.34 -12.14
C ARG A 99 7.82 13.55 -10.73
N ARG A 100 7.22 14.43 -9.93
CA ARG A 100 7.64 14.68 -8.53
C ARG A 100 7.42 13.47 -7.62
N VAL A 101 6.32 12.74 -7.81
CA VAL A 101 6.07 11.48 -7.10
C VAL A 101 7.13 10.45 -7.47
N LEU A 102 7.49 10.32 -8.75
CA LEU A 102 8.54 9.39 -9.19
C LEU A 102 9.91 9.76 -8.63
N THR A 103 10.28 11.05 -8.60
CA THR A 103 11.50 11.53 -7.93
C THR A 103 11.49 11.15 -6.45
N ARG A 104 10.39 11.43 -5.74
CA ARG A 104 10.24 11.05 -4.33
C ARG A 104 10.29 9.54 -4.13
N LEU A 105 9.66 8.74 -4.97
CA LEU A 105 9.73 7.28 -4.91
C LEU A 105 11.16 6.77 -5.09
N ARG A 106 11.91 7.37 -6.01
CA ARG A 106 13.32 7.04 -6.26
C ARG A 106 14.20 7.39 -5.05
N ASP A 107 14.00 8.55 -4.46
CA ASP A 107 14.88 9.10 -3.42
C ASP A 107 14.36 8.82 -1.99
N ALA A 108 13.21 8.14 -1.88
CA ALA A 108 12.53 7.86 -0.62
C ALA A 108 13.34 6.96 0.34
N ASP A 109 13.22 7.28 1.63
CA ASP A 109 13.51 6.36 2.71
C ASP A 109 12.51 5.18 2.72
N ARG A 110 12.73 4.22 3.63
CA ARG A 110 11.90 3.02 3.71
C ARG A 110 10.43 3.32 3.97
N ASP A 111 10.11 4.24 4.89
CA ASP A 111 8.73 4.50 5.29
C ASP A 111 7.94 5.18 4.18
N THR A 112 8.52 6.23 3.59
CA THR A 112 7.97 6.96 2.45
C THR A 112 7.75 6.02 1.26
N PHE A 113 8.74 5.16 0.99
CA PHE A 113 8.66 4.19 -0.09
C PHE A 113 7.52 3.18 0.14
N VAL A 114 7.42 2.59 1.33
CA VAL A 114 6.34 1.64 1.67
C VAL A 114 4.96 2.29 1.55
N ARG A 115 4.78 3.51 2.07
CA ARG A 115 3.50 4.22 2.01
C ARG A 115 3.08 4.51 0.58
N LEU A 116 4.00 4.99 -0.27
CA LEU A 116 3.73 5.18 -1.70
C LEU A 116 3.34 3.86 -2.39
N LEU A 117 4.00 2.76 -2.07
CA LEU A 117 3.67 1.46 -2.64
C LEU A 117 2.28 0.97 -2.21
N ILE A 118 1.86 1.23 -0.98
CA ILE A 118 0.50 0.92 -0.51
C ILE A 118 -0.53 1.72 -1.33
N ALA A 119 -0.31 3.02 -1.51
CA ALA A 119 -1.19 3.87 -2.30
C ALA A 119 -1.24 3.45 -3.79
N LEU A 120 -0.09 3.08 -4.36
CA LEU A 120 0.03 2.53 -5.71
C LEU A 120 -0.68 1.18 -5.86
N ALA A 121 -0.57 0.28 -4.87
CA ALA A 121 -1.25 -1.01 -4.91
C ALA A 121 -2.77 -0.83 -4.93
N ARG A 122 -3.29 0.18 -4.23
CA ARG A 122 -4.73 0.49 -4.16
C ARG A 122 -5.25 1.09 -5.47
N SER A 123 -4.53 2.03 -6.07
CA SER A 123 -5.07 2.83 -7.19
C SER A 123 -4.48 2.49 -8.56
N SER A 124 -3.25 1.98 -8.63
CA SER A 124 -2.53 1.71 -9.88
C SER A 124 -1.72 0.41 -9.81
N PRO A 125 -2.37 -0.75 -9.52
CA PRO A 125 -1.67 -2.01 -9.29
C PRO A 125 -0.81 -2.45 -10.47
N LYS A 126 -1.16 -2.07 -11.71
CA LYS A 126 -0.35 -2.36 -12.89
C LYS A 126 1.08 -1.84 -12.77
N LEU A 127 1.31 -0.69 -12.12
CA LEU A 127 2.66 -0.12 -11.95
C LEU A 127 3.56 -0.96 -11.02
N LEU A 128 2.96 -1.80 -10.17
CA LEU A 128 3.69 -2.69 -9.26
C LEU A 128 3.81 -4.12 -9.82
N ALA A 129 3.17 -4.41 -10.95
CA ALA A 129 3.31 -5.69 -11.60
C ALA A 129 4.72 -5.81 -12.23
N PRO A 130 5.38 -6.99 -12.16
CA PRO A 130 6.72 -7.20 -12.72
C PRO A 130 6.88 -6.84 -14.20
N THR A 131 5.80 -6.88 -14.96
CA THR A 131 5.79 -6.59 -16.40
C THR A 131 5.78 -5.10 -16.73
N SER A 132 5.57 -4.23 -15.74
CA SER A 132 5.31 -2.80 -15.96
C SER A 132 6.04 -1.90 -14.96
N GLY A 133 6.32 -2.39 -13.75
CA GLY A 133 7.25 -1.76 -12.83
C GLY A 133 8.68 -2.10 -13.22
N GLY A 134 9.50 -1.11 -13.56
CA GLY A 134 10.89 -1.34 -13.97
C GLY A 134 11.69 -2.14 -12.92
N ASP A 135 12.73 -2.85 -13.36
CA ASP A 135 13.51 -3.80 -12.55
C ASP A 135 14.01 -3.20 -11.22
N ALA A 136 14.37 -1.92 -11.21
CA ALA A 136 14.81 -1.21 -10.02
C ALA A 136 13.72 -1.10 -8.95
N LEU A 137 12.47 -0.81 -9.34
CA LEU A 137 11.34 -0.74 -8.40
C LEU A 137 11.06 -2.13 -7.81
N ARG A 138 11.04 -3.15 -8.68
CA ARG A 138 10.86 -4.55 -8.27
C ARG A 138 11.93 -5.00 -7.29
N ALA A 139 13.20 -4.68 -7.55
CA ALA A 139 14.31 -5.02 -6.67
C ALA A 139 14.16 -4.35 -5.30
N ARG A 140 13.87 -3.04 -5.25
CA ARG A 140 13.64 -2.32 -3.98
C ARG A 140 12.44 -2.86 -3.21
N MET A 141 11.34 -3.17 -3.89
CA MET A 141 10.19 -3.85 -3.28
C MET A 141 10.58 -5.19 -2.68
N GLY A 142 11.36 -6.00 -3.41
CA GLY A 142 11.86 -7.29 -2.92
C GLY A 142 12.68 -7.16 -1.63
N VAL A 143 13.54 -6.15 -1.54
CA VAL A 143 14.33 -5.86 -0.32
C VAL A 143 13.42 -5.50 0.86
N VAL A 144 12.43 -4.64 0.64
CA VAL A 144 11.47 -4.23 1.68
C VAL A 144 10.62 -5.40 2.16
N LEU A 145 10.07 -6.19 1.25
CA LEU A 145 9.25 -7.37 1.56
C LEU A 145 10.06 -8.53 2.14
N ALA A 146 11.38 -8.52 1.97
CA ALA A 146 12.31 -9.44 2.61
C ALA A 146 12.64 -9.07 4.07
N ALA A 147 12.15 -7.94 4.58
CA ALA A 147 12.39 -7.52 5.96
C ALA A 147 11.88 -8.56 6.99
N PRO A 148 12.49 -8.62 8.19
CA PRO A 148 12.01 -9.46 9.28
C PRO A 148 10.53 -9.21 9.58
N LEU A 149 9.80 -10.26 10.00
CA LEU A 149 8.39 -10.10 10.38
C LEU A 149 8.20 -9.10 11.52
N THR A 150 9.21 -8.91 12.38
CA THR A 150 9.21 -7.95 13.48
C THR A 150 9.61 -6.52 13.06
N ALA A 151 9.95 -6.30 11.79
CA ALA A 151 10.35 -4.99 11.32
C ALA A 151 9.22 -3.96 11.55
N PRO A 152 9.52 -2.76 12.05
CA PRO A 152 8.52 -1.73 12.27
C PRO A 152 8.07 -1.12 10.94
N GLY A 153 6.84 -0.59 10.91
CA GLY A 153 6.26 0.11 9.77
C GLY A 153 5.20 -0.71 9.02
N ALA A 154 4.74 -0.18 7.90
CA ALA A 154 3.57 -0.67 7.17
C ALA A 154 3.87 -1.81 6.17
N ILE A 155 4.86 -2.66 6.45
CA ILE A 155 5.23 -3.77 5.53
C ILE A 155 4.10 -4.81 5.45
N GLY A 156 3.44 -5.10 6.57
CA GLY A 156 2.26 -5.94 6.61
C GLY A 156 1.11 -5.39 5.76
N GLU A 157 0.87 -4.08 5.82
CA GLU A 157 -0.13 -3.40 4.99
C GLU A 157 0.20 -3.46 3.50
N LEU A 158 1.47 -3.26 3.13
CA LEU A 158 1.92 -3.45 1.76
C LEU A 158 1.69 -4.90 1.30
N ALA A 159 2.11 -5.88 2.08
CA ALA A 159 1.93 -7.29 1.75
C ALA A 159 0.44 -7.64 1.59
N LEU A 160 -0.42 -7.20 2.50
CA LEU A 160 -1.87 -7.41 2.39
C LEU A 160 -2.45 -6.67 1.18
N GLY A 161 -1.98 -5.47 0.85
CA GLY A 161 -2.38 -4.72 -0.34
C GLY A 161 -2.00 -5.40 -1.66
N LEU A 162 -0.79 -5.99 -1.73
CA LEU A 162 -0.37 -6.81 -2.88
C LEU A 162 -1.27 -8.04 -3.02
N LEU A 163 -1.59 -8.69 -1.90
CA LEU A 163 -2.48 -9.85 -1.89
C LEU A 163 -3.89 -9.43 -2.31
N ALA A 164 -4.44 -8.32 -1.81
CA ALA A 164 -5.79 -7.86 -2.12
C ALA A 164 -6.07 -7.77 -3.63
N GLN A 165 -5.07 -7.36 -4.42
CA GLN A 165 -5.19 -7.20 -5.88
C GLN A 165 -4.85 -8.50 -6.62
N PRO A 166 -5.77 -9.14 -7.36
CA PRO A 166 -5.53 -10.43 -8.01
C PRO A 166 -4.30 -10.46 -8.94
N ALA A 167 -4.09 -9.42 -9.74
CA ALA A 167 -2.94 -9.33 -10.64
C ALA A 167 -1.60 -9.24 -9.88
N LEU A 168 -1.59 -8.57 -8.73
CA LEU A 168 -0.40 -8.49 -7.87
C LEU A 168 -0.18 -9.78 -7.10
N ALA A 169 -1.24 -10.38 -6.54
CA ALA A 169 -1.18 -11.69 -5.90
C ALA A 169 -0.61 -12.75 -6.85
N ALA A 170 -1.10 -12.79 -8.09
CA ALA A 170 -0.61 -13.71 -9.11
C ALA A 170 0.89 -13.55 -9.40
N SER A 171 1.35 -12.30 -9.50
CA SER A 171 2.72 -11.98 -9.93
C SER A 171 3.76 -11.92 -8.80
N TRP A 172 3.33 -11.74 -7.56
CA TRP A 172 4.19 -11.66 -6.38
C TRP A 172 4.15 -12.91 -5.51
N VAL A 173 3.07 -13.70 -5.57
CA VAL A 173 2.88 -14.87 -4.70
C VAL A 173 2.54 -16.13 -5.48
N GLU A 174 1.45 -16.17 -6.25
CA GLU A 174 0.94 -17.43 -6.81
C GLU A 174 1.91 -18.05 -7.84
N GLY A 175 2.36 -17.27 -8.81
CA GLY A 175 3.41 -17.70 -9.75
C GLY A 175 4.76 -17.93 -9.06
N PRO A 176 5.27 -16.94 -8.29
CA PRO A 176 6.53 -17.07 -7.55
C PRO A 176 6.61 -18.27 -6.60
N ALA A 177 5.50 -18.76 -6.05
CA ALA A 177 5.45 -19.95 -5.21
C ALA A 177 5.88 -21.24 -5.93
N MET A 178 5.89 -21.25 -7.27
CA MET A 178 6.39 -22.35 -8.10
C MET A 178 7.76 -22.03 -8.75
N GLY A 179 8.31 -20.84 -8.46
CA GLY A 179 9.50 -20.33 -9.11
C GLY A 179 10.82 -20.76 -8.46
N SER A 180 11.87 -19.99 -8.75
CA SER A 180 13.19 -20.13 -8.13
C SER A 180 13.13 -20.01 -6.61
N LEU A 181 14.14 -20.53 -5.91
CA LEU A 181 14.18 -20.48 -4.44
C LEU A 181 14.03 -19.05 -3.87
N PRO A 182 14.71 -18.01 -4.40
CA PRO A 182 14.49 -16.63 -3.95
C PRO A 182 13.04 -16.18 -4.08
N ASN A 183 12.35 -16.56 -5.18
CA ASN A 183 10.95 -16.22 -5.41
C ASN A 183 10.02 -16.90 -4.40
N ARG A 184 10.23 -18.20 -4.13
CA ARG A 184 9.42 -18.94 -3.14
C ARG A 184 9.63 -18.41 -1.72
N ARG A 185 10.88 -18.08 -1.35
CA ARG A 185 11.19 -17.45 -0.06
C ARG A 185 10.49 -16.10 0.10
N LEU A 186 10.51 -15.27 -0.94
CA LEU A 186 9.83 -13.97 -0.93
C LEU A 186 8.31 -14.15 -0.85
N ALA A 187 7.72 -15.05 -1.64
CA ALA A 187 6.30 -15.35 -1.62
C ALA A 187 5.82 -15.80 -0.23
N ALA A 188 6.56 -16.70 0.42
CA ALA A 188 6.26 -17.15 1.78
C ALA A 188 6.33 -16.01 2.80
N ARG A 189 7.31 -15.08 2.67
CA ARG A 189 7.39 -13.88 3.52
C ARG A 189 6.22 -12.92 3.30
N ILE A 190 5.82 -12.69 2.05
CA ILE A 190 4.65 -11.86 1.73
C ILE A 190 3.40 -12.44 2.39
N LEU A 191 3.20 -13.76 2.31
CA LEU A 191 2.08 -14.42 2.99
C LEU A 191 2.15 -14.26 4.50
N ALA A 192 3.32 -14.40 5.13
CA ALA A 192 3.47 -14.22 6.57
C ALA A 192 3.21 -12.78 7.04
N HIS A 193 3.74 -11.78 6.32
CA HIS A 193 3.47 -10.36 6.58
C HIS A 193 1.99 -10.03 6.38
N GLY A 194 1.39 -10.51 5.28
CA GLY A 194 -0.02 -10.32 4.99
C GLY A 194 -0.94 -10.99 6.00
N ALA A 195 -0.62 -12.21 6.45
CA ALA A 195 -1.35 -12.93 7.49
C ALA A 195 -1.32 -12.18 8.83
N ARG A 196 -0.13 -11.70 9.23
CA ARG A 196 0.02 -10.90 10.45
C ARG A 196 -0.85 -9.65 10.40
N GLU A 197 -0.83 -8.92 9.29
CA GLU A 197 -1.64 -7.73 9.13
C GLU A 197 -3.14 -8.03 9.07
N ALA A 198 -3.54 -9.10 8.38
CA ALA A 198 -4.94 -9.52 8.30
C ALA A 198 -5.51 -9.90 9.67
N VAL A 199 -4.76 -10.65 10.49
CA VAL A 199 -5.17 -11.00 11.86
C VAL A 199 -5.23 -9.75 12.74
N ARG A 200 -4.22 -8.86 12.68
CA ARG A 200 -4.23 -7.60 13.41
C ARG A 200 -5.47 -6.75 13.09
N ARG A 201 -5.88 -6.69 11.81
CA ARG A 201 -7.10 -5.99 11.38
C ARG A 201 -8.36 -6.70 11.85
N HIS A 202 -8.37 -8.02 11.82
CA HIS A 202 -9.47 -8.83 12.33
C HIS A 202 -9.73 -8.57 13.82
N ASP A 203 -8.67 -8.55 14.63
CA ASP A 203 -8.75 -8.24 16.07
C ASP A 203 -9.26 -6.81 16.32
N ALA A 204 -9.03 -5.90 15.37
CA ALA A 204 -9.56 -4.54 15.37
C ALA A 204 -10.98 -4.42 14.73
N GLY A 205 -11.59 -5.53 14.31
CA GLY A 205 -12.95 -5.60 13.77
C GLY A 205 -13.06 -5.63 12.24
N ASP A 206 -11.97 -5.49 11.48
CA ASP A 206 -11.95 -5.58 10.02
C ASP A 206 -11.68 -7.02 9.55
N ARG A 207 -12.74 -7.71 9.09
CA ARG A 207 -12.66 -9.10 8.61
C ARG A 207 -12.19 -9.23 7.15
N GLY A 208 -12.08 -8.13 6.41
CA GLY A 208 -11.77 -8.14 4.97
C GLY A 208 -10.38 -8.71 4.65
N GLY A 209 -9.40 -8.49 5.53
CA GLY A 209 -8.05 -9.04 5.37
C GLY A 209 -8.02 -10.58 5.33
N VAL A 210 -8.83 -11.23 6.16
CA VAL A 210 -8.86 -12.69 6.28
C VAL A 210 -9.50 -13.33 5.03
N SER A 211 -10.56 -12.70 4.48
CA SER A 211 -11.21 -13.22 3.27
C SER A 211 -10.29 -13.15 2.03
N ILE A 212 -9.41 -12.15 1.95
CA ILE A 212 -8.37 -12.05 0.90
C ILE A 212 -7.45 -13.27 0.91
N LEU A 213 -7.04 -13.72 2.11
CA LEU A 213 -6.14 -14.86 2.31
C LEU A 213 -6.84 -16.22 2.15
N ALA A 214 -8.17 -16.24 2.23
CA ALA A 214 -8.99 -17.42 1.96
C ALA A 214 -9.19 -17.71 0.46
N ARG A 215 -8.82 -16.80 -0.44
CA ARG A 215 -9.02 -17.00 -1.89
C ARG A 215 -8.25 -18.23 -2.40
N PRO A 216 -8.81 -19.00 -3.37
CA PRO A 216 -8.23 -20.26 -3.81
C PRO A 216 -6.78 -20.18 -4.29
N GLY A 217 -6.41 -19.14 -5.04
CA GLY A 217 -5.04 -18.95 -5.53
C GLY A 217 -4.02 -18.77 -4.39
N ILE A 218 -4.40 -17.99 -3.36
CA ILE A 218 -3.58 -17.78 -2.16
C ILE A 218 -3.48 -19.05 -1.34
N ARG A 219 -4.59 -19.76 -1.11
CA ARG A 219 -4.61 -21.04 -0.39
C ARG A 219 -3.75 -22.09 -1.09
N ALA A 220 -3.83 -22.19 -2.41
CA ALA A 220 -3.00 -23.10 -3.20
C ALA A 220 -1.52 -22.73 -3.12
N ALA A 221 -1.17 -21.43 -3.15
CA ALA A 221 0.21 -20.99 -2.96
C ALA A 221 0.73 -21.33 -1.56
N LEU A 222 -0.06 -21.08 -0.51
CA LEU A 222 0.29 -21.42 0.86
C LEU A 222 0.51 -22.93 1.04
N ALA A 223 -0.39 -23.76 0.52
CA ALA A 223 -0.27 -25.22 0.59
C ALA A 223 1.01 -25.72 -0.11
N ARG A 224 1.35 -25.17 -1.28
CA ARG A 224 2.62 -25.50 -1.97
C ARG A 224 3.85 -25.14 -1.14
N LEU A 225 3.85 -23.95 -0.54
CA LEU A 225 4.98 -23.46 0.25
C LEU A 225 5.12 -24.21 1.59
N LEU A 226 4.03 -24.70 2.17
CA LEU A 226 4.05 -25.61 3.33
C LEU A 226 4.64 -26.98 2.97
N GLY A 227 4.51 -27.43 1.72
CA GLY A 227 5.16 -28.63 1.22
C GLY A 227 6.61 -28.45 0.77
N ASP A 228 7.17 -27.24 0.87
CA ASP A 228 8.54 -26.96 0.44
C ASP A 228 9.56 -27.60 1.39
N ARG A 229 10.63 -28.18 0.83
CA ARG A 229 11.72 -28.79 1.60
C ARG A 229 12.72 -27.77 2.14
N GLU A 230 12.69 -26.53 1.65
CA GLU A 230 13.57 -25.49 2.12
C GLU A 230 13.05 -24.87 3.42
N ALA A 231 13.86 -24.96 4.47
CA ALA A 231 13.47 -24.60 5.83
C ALA A 231 12.95 -23.16 5.99
N LEU A 232 13.53 -22.17 5.29
CA LEU A 232 13.05 -20.80 5.38
C LEU A 232 11.70 -20.63 4.69
N VAL A 233 11.49 -21.24 3.51
CA VAL A 233 10.17 -21.25 2.85
C VAL A 233 9.11 -21.85 3.78
N TRP A 234 9.37 -23.07 4.28
CA TRP A 234 8.47 -23.76 5.19
C TRP A 234 8.17 -22.93 6.44
N ARG A 235 9.21 -22.34 7.06
CA ARG A 235 9.05 -21.52 8.27
C ARG A 235 8.10 -20.35 8.06
N PHE A 236 8.25 -19.57 6.99
CA PHE A 236 7.37 -18.42 6.76
C PHE A 236 5.95 -18.86 6.38
N ALA A 237 5.80 -19.91 5.58
CA ALA A 237 4.50 -20.49 5.29
C ALA A 237 3.79 -21.02 6.55
N GLY A 238 4.54 -21.71 7.42
CA GLY A 238 4.07 -22.21 8.72
C GLY A 238 3.65 -21.08 9.66
N ILE A 239 4.39 -19.97 9.72
CA ILE A 239 3.99 -18.77 10.47
C ILE A 239 2.69 -18.20 9.92
N ALA A 240 2.57 -18.05 8.59
CA ALA A 240 1.33 -17.56 7.97
C ALA A 240 0.14 -18.47 8.32
N ARG A 241 0.32 -19.79 8.24
CA ARG A 241 -0.70 -20.77 8.61
C ARG A 241 -1.09 -20.65 10.09
N GLY A 242 -0.12 -20.62 11.00
CA GLY A 242 -0.36 -20.54 12.44
C GLY A 242 -1.08 -19.24 12.86
N LEU A 243 -0.72 -18.11 12.24
CA LEU A 243 -1.44 -16.85 12.44
C LEU A 243 -2.89 -16.96 11.96
N LEU A 244 -3.10 -17.52 10.76
CA LEU A 244 -4.43 -17.63 10.19
C LEU A 244 -5.32 -18.64 10.91
N ALA A 245 -4.76 -19.68 11.52
CA ALA A 245 -5.51 -20.64 12.33
C ALA A 245 -6.23 -19.98 13.53
N HIS A 246 -5.79 -18.79 13.97
CA HIS A 246 -6.50 -18.01 14.98
C HIS A 246 -7.91 -17.58 14.53
N VAL A 247 -8.08 -17.36 13.22
CA VAL A 247 -9.28 -16.77 12.60
C VAL A 247 -9.91 -17.64 11.51
N ASP A 248 -9.28 -18.76 11.17
CA ASP A 248 -9.73 -19.74 10.18
C ASP A 248 -9.76 -21.14 10.80
N PRO A 249 -10.95 -21.68 11.12
CA PRO A 249 -11.08 -22.98 11.77
C PRO A 249 -10.60 -24.14 10.91
N VAL A 250 -10.65 -24.03 9.58
CA VAL A 250 -10.18 -25.10 8.68
C VAL A 250 -8.68 -25.30 8.83
N LEU A 251 -7.93 -24.20 8.90
CA LEU A 251 -6.49 -24.27 9.13
C LEU A 251 -6.14 -24.75 10.55
N ALA A 252 -6.96 -24.39 11.54
CA ALA A 252 -6.79 -24.88 12.91
C ALA A 252 -6.95 -26.41 12.97
N ASP A 253 -8.01 -26.94 12.36
CA ASP A 253 -8.28 -28.38 12.30
C ASP A 253 -7.18 -29.15 11.55
N ASP A 254 -6.62 -28.57 10.49
CA ASP A 254 -5.51 -29.16 9.74
C ASP A 254 -4.23 -29.24 10.58
N ILE A 255 -3.91 -28.20 11.35
CA ILE A 255 -2.78 -28.23 12.30
C ILE A 255 -2.99 -29.32 13.35
N ASP A 256 -4.18 -29.38 13.95
CA ASP A 256 -4.52 -30.38 14.97
C ASP A 256 -4.37 -31.81 14.44
N ARG A 257 -4.80 -32.06 13.20
CA ARG A 257 -4.66 -33.37 12.55
C ARG A 257 -3.20 -33.78 12.36
N GLU A 258 -2.35 -32.85 11.93
CA GLU A 258 -0.91 -33.10 11.73
C GLU A 258 -0.18 -33.38 13.05
N LEU A 259 -0.49 -32.64 14.12
CA LEU A 259 0.10 -32.82 15.44
C LEU A 259 -0.30 -34.16 16.07
N ARG A 260 -1.53 -34.64 15.85
CA ARG A 260 -1.96 -35.97 16.30
C ARG A 260 -1.22 -37.08 15.56
N THR A 261 -0.99 -36.92 14.26
CA THR A 261 -0.33 -37.93 13.40
C THR A 261 1.16 -38.08 13.71
N THR A 262 1.81 -37.04 14.25
CA THR A 262 3.23 -37.07 14.64
C THR A 262 3.47 -37.62 16.06
N SER A 263 2.41 -37.86 16.82
CA SER A 263 2.47 -38.38 18.21
C SER A 263 2.36 -39.91 18.30
N THR A 264 2.28 -40.60 17.15
CA THR A 264 2.27 -42.07 17.00
C THR A 264 3.54 -42.53 16.31
#